data_AF-A0A453TBQ3-F1
#
_entry.id   AF-A0A453TBQ3-F1
#
_cell.length_a   1.000
_cell.length_b   1.000
_cell.length_c   1.000
_cell.angle_alpha   90.00
_cell.angle_beta   90.00
_cell.angle_gamma   90.00
#
_symmetry.space_group_name_H-M   'P 1'
#
loop_
_entity.id
_entity.type
_entity.pdbx_description
1 polymer ?
#
loop_
_entity_poly.entity_id
_entity_poly.type
_entity_poly.pdbx_seq_one_letter_code
_entity_poly.pdbx_strand_id
1 'polypeptide(L)'
;MISKFAESYYSIPMKKHGMVPDHSFFEGMVGCMLSTTPKDHYKNLEEGIIVIKKSKTFGFCKEGVLVEGESTLVKSDIVIFGTGFNGDQNIKDMFISKYFHTIVVGSTSTATPLYRSSL
;
A
#
# COMPACT_ATOMS: atom_id res chain seq x y z
N MET A 1 5.09 24.18 -4.59
CA MET A 1 4.90 24.90 -3.31
C MET A 1 3.67 24.40 -2.55
N ILE A 2 2.49 24.31 -3.18
CA ILE A 2 1.25 23.80 -2.56
C ILE A 2 1.37 22.34 -2.08
N SER A 3 1.97 21.46 -2.89
CA SER A 3 2.13 20.03 -2.54
C SER A 3 2.91 19.80 -1.24
N LYS A 4 3.98 20.56 -1.00
CA LYS A 4 4.79 20.45 0.23
C LYS A 4 4.07 20.96 1.48
N PHE A 5 3.22 21.97 1.32
CA PHE A 5 2.36 22.42 2.42
C PHE A 5 1.32 21.34 2.78
N ALA A 6 0.64 20.78 1.78
CA ALA A 6 -0.30 19.67 1.97
C ALA A 6 0.39 18.46 2.61
N GLU A 7 1.57 18.06 2.11
CA GLU A 7 2.39 16.97 2.66
C GLU A 7 2.71 17.20 4.14
N SER A 8 3.14 18.41 4.50
CA SER A 8 3.41 18.77 5.90
C SER A 8 2.15 18.62 6.76
N TYR A 9 1.04 19.21 6.33
CA TYR A 9 -0.23 19.21 7.07
C TYR A 9 -0.77 17.79 7.30
N TYR A 10 -0.87 16.98 6.24
CA TYR A 10 -1.37 15.60 6.34
C TYR A 10 -0.41 14.67 7.08
N SER A 11 0.90 14.96 7.09
CA SER A 11 1.88 14.12 7.79
C SER A 11 1.78 14.18 9.32
N ILE A 12 1.16 15.21 9.90
CA ILE A 12 1.11 15.40 11.37
C ILE A 12 0.51 14.19 12.09
N PRO A 13 -0.74 13.78 11.81
CA PRO A 13 -1.31 12.58 12.44
C PRO A 13 -0.58 11.30 12.01
N MET A 14 -0.10 11.23 10.77
CA MET A 14 0.59 10.04 10.26
C MET A 14 1.92 9.80 10.99
N LYS A 15 2.69 10.84 11.30
CA LYS A 15 3.96 10.73 12.05
C LYS A 15 3.75 10.13 13.43
N LYS A 16 2.69 10.53 14.14
CA LYS A 16 2.35 10.00 15.47
C LYS A 16 2.19 8.48 15.47
N HIS A 17 1.70 7.91 14.38
CA HIS A 17 1.44 6.47 14.24
C HIS A 17 2.42 5.76 13.28
N GLY A 18 3.51 6.41 12.91
CA GLY A 18 4.51 5.84 12.01
C GLY A 18 4.00 5.54 10.59
N MET A 19 2.95 6.21 10.13
CA MET A 19 2.26 5.95 8.87
C MET A 19 2.74 6.80 7.68
N VAL A 20 3.73 7.68 7.86
CA VAL A 20 4.22 8.52 6.76
C VAL A 20 4.69 7.62 5.60
N PRO A 21 4.22 7.85 4.36
CA PRO A 21 4.64 7.08 3.21
C PRO A 21 6.09 7.37 2.84
N ASP A 22 6.76 6.40 2.20
CA ASP A 22 8.13 6.56 1.72
C ASP A 22 8.23 7.37 0.39
N HIS A 23 7.10 7.87 -0.10
CA HIS A 23 6.98 8.73 -1.29
C HIS A 23 6.40 10.10 -0.91
N SER A 24 6.67 11.12 -1.73
CA SER A 24 6.13 12.47 -1.55
C SER A 24 4.65 12.57 -1.90
N PHE A 25 3.95 13.56 -1.35
CA PHE A 25 2.54 13.79 -1.67
C PHE A 25 2.29 13.98 -3.18
N PHE A 26 3.26 14.60 -3.88
CA PHE A 26 3.17 14.82 -5.31
C PHE A 26 3.27 13.51 -6.11
N GLU A 27 4.23 12.64 -5.78
CA GLU A 27 4.35 11.31 -6.38
C GLU A 27 3.09 10.48 -6.12
N GLY A 28 2.54 10.57 -4.91
CA GLY A 28 1.28 9.91 -4.55
C GLY A 28 0.10 10.40 -5.40
N MET A 29 0.01 11.71 -5.64
CA MET A 29 -1.04 12.30 -6.46
C MET A 29 -0.92 11.88 -7.93
N VAL A 30 0.28 11.99 -8.51
CA VAL A 30 0.53 11.66 -9.93
C VAL A 30 0.42 10.16 -10.19
N GLY A 31 0.80 9.32 -9.22
CA GLY A 31 0.68 7.87 -9.29
C GLY A 31 -0.68 7.30 -8.86
N CYS A 32 -1.66 8.16 -8.56
CA CYS A 32 -2.97 7.76 -8.03
C CYS A 32 -2.91 6.86 -6.78
N MET A 33 -1.91 7.07 -5.92
CA MET A 33 -1.70 6.33 -4.67
C MET A 33 -2.34 7.01 -3.44
N LEU A 34 -3.06 8.11 -3.64
CA LEU A 34 -3.78 8.80 -2.56
C LEU A 34 -5.02 8.02 -2.16
N SER A 35 -5.18 7.80 -0.85
CA SER A 35 -6.34 7.13 -0.26
C SER A 35 -6.95 7.97 0.85
N THR A 36 -8.28 7.93 0.99
CA THR A 36 -8.95 8.45 2.17
C THR A 36 -8.92 7.43 3.30
N THR A 37 -8.72 7.89 4.53
CA THR A 37 -8.83 7.04 5.71
C THR A 37 -10.29 6.80 6.06
N PRO A 38 -10.67 5.59 6.52
CA PRO A 38 -12.00 5.34 7.05
C PRO A 38 -12.37 6.28 8.21
N LYS A 39 -13.67 6.44 8.46
CA LYS A 39 -14.17 7.18 9.62
C LYS A 39 -13.54 6.61 10.91
N ASP A 40 -13.17 7.50 11.82
CA ASP A 40 -12.60 7.18 13.13
C ASP A 40 -11.25 6.41 13.10
N HIS A 41 -10.57 6.33 11.95
CA HIS A 41 -9.31 5.58 11.81
C HIS A 41 -8.24 5.95 12.86
N TYR A 42 -7.95 7.26 13.03
CA TYR A 42 -6.96 7.71 14.02
C TYR A 42 -7.43 7.54 15.46
N LYS A 43 -8.72 7.71 15.74
CA LYS A 43 -9.29 7.43 17.06
C LYS A 43 -9.08 5.95 17.42
N ASN A 44 -9.35 5.04 16.48
CA ASN A 44 -9.16 3.60 16.68
C ASN A 44 -7.68 3.21 16.86
N LEU A 45 -6.74 3.97 16.27
CA LEU A 45 -5.31 3.82 16.53
C LEU A 45 -4.94 4.27 17.96
N GLU A 46 -5.51 5.39 18.42
CA GLU A 46 -5.29 5.91 19.77
C GLU A 46 -5.90 5.01 20.86
N GLU A 47 -7.06 4.43 20.59
CA GLU A 47 -7.74 3.47 21.48
C GLU A 47 -7.14 2.06 21.43
N GLY A 48 -6.18 1.81 20.53
CA GLY A 48 -5.53 0.51 20.37
C GLY A 48 -6.41 -0.58 19.73
N ILE A 49 -7.55 -0.20 19.16
CA ILE A 49 -8.42 -1.10 18.37
C ILE A 49 -7.70 -1.50 17.07
N ILE A 50 -6.97 -0.56 16.46
CA ILE A 50 -6.09 -0.82 15.34
C ILE A 50 -4.65 -0.73 15.83
N VAL A 51 -3.86 -1.78 15.56
CA VAL A 51 -2.42 -1.79 15.83
C VAL A 51 -1.68 -1.92 14.51
N ILE A 52 -0.84 -0.94 14.19
CA ILE A 52 -0.04 -0.95 12.97
C ILE A 52 1.30 -1.63 13.25
N LYS A 53 1.62 -2.64 12.43
CA LYS A 53 2.89 -3.35 12.46
C LYS A 53 3.54 -3.25 11.08
N LYS A 54 4.60 -2.45 10.97
CA LYS A 54 5.39 -2.35 9.74
C LYS A 54 6.34 -3.55 9.67
N SER A 55 6.29 -4.30 8.58
CA SER A 55 7.20 -5.41 8.35
C SER A 55 7.36 -5.68 6.86
N LYS A 56 8.51 -6.25 6.47
CA LYS A 56 8.79 -6.65 5.09
C LYS A 56 8.21 -8.02 4.78
N THR A 57 8.17 -8.90 5.77
CA THR A 57 7.70 -10.28 5.63
C THR A 57 6.91 -10.73 6.86
N PHE A 58 6.05 -11.72 6.67
CA PHE A 58 5.32 -12.35 7.76
C PHE A 58 5.11 -13.83 7.45
N GLY A 59 4.90 -14.62 8.49
CA GLY A 59 4.60 -16.04 8.43
C GLY A 59 3.35 -16.36 9.23
N PHE A 60 2.90 -17.61 9.12
CA PHE A 60 1.72 -18.11 9.80
C PHE A 60 2.08 -19.25 10.74
N CYS A 61 1.40 -19.30 11.87
CA CYS A 61 1.31 -20.49 12.70
C CYS A 61 -0.15 -20.76 13.07
N LYS A 62 -0.39 -21.86 13.78
CA LYS A 62 -1.75 -22.27 14.16
C LYS A 62 -2.47 -21.20 15.01
N GLU A 63 -1.71 -20.42 15.77
CA GLU A 63 -2.23 -19.44 16.72
C GLU A 63 -2.28 -18.00 16.15
N GLY A 64 -1.76 -17.76 14.93
CA GLY A 64 -1.83 -16.43 14.30
C GLY A 64 -0.68 -16.11 13.34
N VAL A 65 -0.25 -14.84 13.34
CA VAL A 65 0.72 -14.27 12.40
C VAL A 65 2.04 -13.93 13.10
N LEU A 66 3.13 -14.44 12.54
CA LEU A 66 4.50 -14.12 12.92
C LEU A 66 4.98 -12.94 12.06
N VAL A 67 5.28 -11.81 12.67
CA VAL A 67 5.73 -10.61 11.95
C VAL A 67 7.24 -10.48 12.08
N GLU A 68 7.96 -10.32 10.97
CA GLU A 68 9.42 -10.18 11.01
C GLU A 68 9.81 -8.93 11.82
N GLY A 69 10.74 -9.11 12.76
CA GLY A 69 11.22 -8.08 13.67
C GLY A 69 10.41 -7.96 14.98
N GLU A 70 9.29 -8.65 15.10
CA GLU A 70 8.49 -8.68 16.33
C GLU A 70 8.84 -9.94 17.15
N SER A 71 9.02 -9.78 18.46
CA SER A 71 9.29 -10.89 19.37
C SER A 71 8.02 -11.64 19.77
N THR A 72 6.85 -11.07 19.48
CA THR A 72 5.55 -11.58 19.93
C THR A 72 4.70 -12.01 18.74
N LEU A 73 4.03 -13.15 18.90
CA LEU A 73 3.04 -13.63 17.96
C LEU A 73 1.81 -12.72 17.98
N VAL A 74 1.36 -12.29 16.80
CA VAL A 74 0.06 -11.62 16.66
C VAL A 74 -1.01 -12.70 16.63
N LYS A 75 -1.67 -12.94 17.77
CA LYS A 75 -2.78 -13.89 17.84
C LYS A 75 -3.91 -13.41 16.94
N SER A 76 -4.46 -14.31 16.13
CA SER A 76 -5.48 -13.93 15.14
C SER A 76 -6.43 -15.08 14.88
N ASP A 77 -7.73 -14.82 15.00
CA ASP A 77 -8.78 -15.77 14.61
C ASP A 77 -9.02 -15.76 13.09
N ILE A 78 -8.85 -14.60 12.46
CA ILE A 78 -9.08 -14.38 11.03
C ILE A 78 -7.92 -13.54 10.48
N VAL A 79 -7.40 -13.94 9.32
CA VAL A 79 -6.44 -13.14 8.56
C VAL A 79 -7.01 -12.81 7.19
N ILE A 80 -7.04 -11.52 6.85
CA ILE A 80 -7.54 -11.01 5.58
C ILE A 80 -6.37 -10.46 4.77
N PHE A 81 -6.17 -10.98 3.55
CA PHE A 81 -5.13 -10.51 2.65
C PHE A 81 -5.63 -9.32 1.82
N GLY A 82 -5.26 -8.11 2.24
CA GLY A 82 -5.46 -6.87 1.50
C GLY A 82 -4.31 -6.50 0.57
N THR A 83 -3.64 -7.48 -0.06
CA THR A 83 -2.39 -7.29 -0.81
C THR A 83 -2.57 -6.82 -2.27
N GLY A 84 -3.79 -6.43 -2.65
CA GLY A 84 -4.11 -5.97 -4.00
C GLY A 84 -4.18 -7.08 -5.05
N PHE A 85 -4.05 -6.70 -6.33
CA PHE A 85 -4.16 -7.58 -7.49
C PHE A 85 -2.93 -7.43 -8.40
N ASN A 86 -2.64 -8.47 -9.19
CA ASN A 86 -1.62 -8.38 -10.24
C ASN A 86 -2.19 -7.68 -11.48
N GLY A 87 -2.27 -6.35 -11.43
CA GLY A 87 -2.86 -5.51 -12.48
C GLY A 87 -2.24 -5.75 -13.86
N ASP A 88 -0.92 -5.82 -13.94
CA ASP A 88 -0.20 -6.03 -15.21
C ASP A 88 -0.58 -7.38 -15.85
N GLN A 89 -0.62 -8.44 -15.06
CA GLN A 89 -1.03 -9.76 -15.55
C GLN A 89 -2.51 -9.76 -15.96
N ASN A 90 -3.38 -9.16 -15.13
CA ASN A 90 -4.80 -9.04 -15.45
C ASN A 90 -5.03 -8.31 -16.78
N ILE A 91 -4.31 -7.20 -17.03
CA ILE A 91 -4.41 -6.43 -18.28
C ILE A 91 -3.87 -7.24 -19.46
N LYS A 92 -2.75 -7.96 -19.31
CA LYS A 92 -2.24 -8.87 -20.36
C LYS A 92 -3.31 -9.89 -20.75
N ASP A 93 -3.91 -10.55 -19.77
CA ASP A 93 -4.84 -11.66 -19.98
C ASP A 93 -6.17 -11.22 -20.63
N MET A 94 -6.49 -9.91 -20.66
CA MET A 94 -7.61 -9.39 -21.45
C MET A 94 -7.41 -9.53 -22.96
N PHE A 95 -6.17 -9.67 -23.43
CA PHE A 95 -5.84 -9.78 -24.85
C PHE A 95 -5.38 -11.19 -25.21
N ILE A 96 -5.91 -11.74 -26.31
CA ILE A 96 -5.46 -13.04 -26.84
C ILE A 96 -4.12 -12.87 -27.59
N SER A 97 -3.89 -11.70 -28.20
CA SER A 97 -2.71 -11.44 -29.04
C SER A 97 -1.45 -11.16 -28.20
N LYS A 98 -0.41 -11.96 -28.44
CA LYS A 98 0.92 -11.79 -27.84
C LYS A 98 1.57 -10.44 -28.17
N TYR A 99 1.23 -9.85 -29.32
CA TYR A 99 1.71 -8.51 -29.67
C TYR A 99 1.20 -7.48 -28.67
N PHE A 100 -0.09 -7.50 -28.33
CA PHE A 100 -0.66 -6.56 -27.36
C PHE A 100 -0.11 -6.77 -25.95
N HIS A 101 0.22 -8.01 -25.55
CA HIS A 101 0.88 -8.27 -24.26
C HIS A 101 2.16 -7.46 -24.08
N THR A 102 2.96 -7.33 -25.14
CA THR A 102 4.23 -6.58 -25.12
C THR A 102 4.03 -5.06 -25.05
N ILE A 103 2.90 -4.55 -25.55
CA ILE A 103 2.59 -3.11 -25.57
C ILE A 103 1.99 -2.66 -24.24
N VAL A 104 1.01 -3.42 -23.73
CA VAL A 104 0.15 -2.96 -22.62
C VAL A 104 0.88 -2.91 -21.29
N VAL A 105 1.85 -3.79 -21.05
CA VAL A 105 2.64 -3.79 -19.80
C VAL A 105 4.01 -3.11 -19.96
N GLY A 106 4.44 -2.83 -21.20
CA GLY A 106 5.75 -2.22 -21.43
C GLY A 106 6.92 -3.08 -20.94
N SER A 107 8.07 -2.45 -20.70
CA SER A 107 9.30 -3.08 -20.17
C SER A 107 9.22 -3.26 -18.65
N THR A 108 9.93 -4.24 -18.09
CA THR A 108 10.00 -4.51 -16.63
C THR A 108 10.55 -3.32 -15.81
N SER A 109 11.16 -2.32 -16.45
CA SER A 109 11.60 -1.08 -15.80
C SER A 109 10.49 -0.04 -15.60
N THR A 110 9.27 -0.29 -16.11
CA THR A 110 8.11 0.60 -16.02
C THR A 110 6.94 -0.09 -15.33
N ALA A 111 7.20 -0.73 -14.18
CA ALA A 111 6.16 -1.30 -13.33
C ALA A 111 5.03 -0.26 -13.18
N THR A 112 3.87 -0.60 -13.71
CA THR A 112 2.88 0.40 -14.08
C THR A 112 1.95 0.61 -12.90
N PRO A 113 1.81 1.82 -12.33
CA PRO A 113 0.62 2.12 -11.56
C PRO A 113 -0.58 1.90 -12.49
N LEU A 114 -1.70 1.40 -11.97
CA LEU A 114 -2.94 1.14 -12.74
C LEU A 114 -3.37 2.34 -13.61
N TYR A 115 -2.85 3.53 -13.30
CA TYR A 115 -2.97 4.76 -14.08
C TYR A 115 -1.56 5.33 -14.29
N ARG A 116 -1.01 5.18 -15.51
CA ARG A 116 0.35 5.68 -15.84
C ARG A 116 0.46 7.19 -15.61
N SER A 117 1.54 7.61 -14.96
CA SER A 117 2.29 8.75 -15.46
C SER A 117 3.78 8.47 -15.34
N SER A 118 4.41 8.25 -16.50
CA SER A 118 5.85 8.40 -16.68
C SER A 118 6.08 9.87 -16.98
N LEU A 119 6.75 10.59 -16.08
CA LEU A 119 7.52 11.77 -16.45
C LEU A 119 8.98 11.48 -16.13
#